data_AF-A0AAE8ZVR3-F1
#
_entry.id   AF-A0AAE8ZVR3-F1
#
_cell.length_a   1.000
_cell.length_b   1.000
_cell.length_c   1.000
_cell.angle_alpha   90.00
_cell.angle_beta   90.00
_cell.angle_gamma   90.00
#
_symmetry.space_group_name_H-M   'P 1'
#
loop_
_entity.id
_entity.type
_entity.pdbx_description
1 polymer ?
#
loop_
_entity_poly.entity_id
_entity_poly.type
_entity_poly.pdbx_seq_one_letter_code
_entity_poly.pdbx_strand_id
1 'polypeptide(L)'
;MGCLMGEMCIGKPIFISKIGITETQKQQSQFEFMVSRMNATIPSEMITKSRQGRRCKLNLSFLENRKENNQDSLMNLLREYTDLPMFEFLKFMLIFDPTERPSFEEVIKQKFLTNF
;
A
#
# COMPACT_ATOMS: atom_id res chain seq x y z
N MET A 1 1.23 5.45 -9.82
CA MET A 1 0.28 6.59 -9.80
C MET A 1 -0.27 6.86 -8.39
N GLY A 2 -0.86 5.87 -7.70
CA GLY A 2 -1.42 6.07 -6.35
C GLY A 2 -0.46 6.68 -5.33
N CYS A 3 0.82 6.27 -5.29
CA CYS A 3 1.81 6.87 -4.40
C CYS A 3 2.03 8.37 -4.65
N LEU A 4 2.09 8.77 -5.93
CA LEU A 4 2.27 10.16 -6.33
C LEU A 4 1.04 10.99 -5.99
N MET A 5 -0.16 10.46 -6.25
CA MET A 5 -1.42 11.14 -5.87
C MET A 5 -1.47 11.36 -4.35
N GLY A 6 -1.16 10.33 -3.56
CA GLY A 6 -1.11 10.47 -2.10
C GLY A 6 -0.09 11.51 -1.65
N GLU A 7 1.08 11.54 -2.28
CA GLU A 7 2.11 12.54 -1.97
C GLU A 7 1.70 13.96 -2.35
N MET A 8 1.07 14.17 -3.51
CA MET A 8 0.58 15.49 -3.92
C MET A 8 -0.47 16.04 -2.96
N CYS A 9 -1.35 15.19 -2.43
CA CYS A 9 -2.40 15.63 -1.54
C CYS A 9 -1.94 15.81 -0.08
N ILE A 10 -1.02 14.97 0.40
CA ILE A 10 -0.57 14.96 1.81
C ILE A 10 0.70 15.81 1.98
N GLY A 11 1.41 16.11 0.89
CA GLY A 11 2.68 16.86 0.89
C GLY A 11 3.90 16.03 1.31
N LYS A 12 3.78 14.70 1.40
CA LYS A 12 4.87 13.78 1.75
C LYS A 12 4.62 12.35 1.22
N PRO A 13 5.67 11.54 1.01
CA PRO A 13 5.51 10.16 0.55
C PRO A 13 4.66 9.31 1.50
N ILE A 14 3.68 8.61 0.96
CA ILE A 14 2.80 7.73 1.75
C ILE A 14 3.50 6.43 2.17
N PHE A 15 4.51 5.96 1.42
CA PHE A 15 5.27 4.75 1.73
C PHE A 15 6.77 5.02 1.72
N ILE A 16 7.35 5.24 2.90
CA ILE A 16 8.79 5.40 3.04
C ILE A 16 9.27 4.75 4.34
N SER A 17 9.88 3.57 4.23
CA SER A 17 10.73 3.02 5.29
C SER A 17 12.19 3.34 4.99
N LYS A 18 12.91 3.76 6.02
CA LYS A 18 14.36 4.01 5.96
C LYS A 18 15.16 3.03 6.82
N ILE A 19 14.53 1.93 7.24
CA ILE A 19 15.13 0.94 8.14
C ILE A 19 15.86 -0.12 7.30
N GLY A 20 17.06 -0.50 7.73
CA GLY A 20 17.87 -1.55 7.11
C GLY A 20 19.17 -1.03 6.48
N ILE A 21 20.19 -1.88 6.49
CA ILE A 21 21.53 -1.56 5.97
C ILE A 21 21.65 -2.11 4.54
N THR A 22 21.26 -3.37 4.34
CA THR A 22 21.32 -4.02 3.02
C THR A 22 20.07 -3.73 2.19
N GLU A 23 20.16 -3.91 0.88
CA GLU A 23 19.03 -3.72 -0.04
C GLU A 23 17.85 -4.64 0.31
N THR A 24 18.12 -5.91 0.64
CA THR A 24 17.07 -6.85 1.06
C THR A 24 16.39 -6.42 2.36
N GLN A 25 17.14 -5.88 3.33
CA GLN A 25 16.55 -5.36 4.57
C GLN A 25 15.67 -4.13 4.32
N LYS A 26 16.11 -3.23 3.44
CA LYS A 26 15.32 -2.05 3.04
C LYS A 26 14.04 -2.45 2.34
N GLN A 27 14.11 -3.41 1.40
CA GLN A 27 12.93 -3.95 0.71
C GLN A 27 11.97 -4.66 1.67
N GLN A 28 12.52 -5.45 2.61
CA GLN A 28 11.73 -6.11 3.66
C GLN A 28 10.98 -5.08 4.49
N SER A 29 11.69 -4.08 5.02
CA SER A 29 11.08 -3.05 5.86
C SER A 29 10.08 -2.19 5.10
N GLN A 30 10.37 -1.86 3.84
CA GLN A 30 9.44 -1.15 2.97
C GLN A 30 8.16 -1.96 2.77
N PHE A 31 8.27 -3.27 2.51
CA PHE A 31 7.10 -4.12 2.30
C PHE A 31 6.26 -4.26 3.57
N GLU A 32 6.88 -4.53 4.72
CA GLU A 32 6.20 -4.57 6.02
C GLU A 32 5.48 -3.25 6.31
N PHE A 33 6.14 -2.13 6.03
CA PHE A 33 5.56 -0.80 6.21
C PHE A 33 4.35 -0.55 5.32
N MET A 34 4.44 -0.91 4.03
CA MET A 34 3.32 -0.76 3.09
C MET A 34 2.12 -1.60 3.53
N VAL A 35 2.35 -2.88 3.86
CA VAL A 35 1.30 -3.78 4.36
C VAL A 35 0.71 -3.21 5.64
N SER A 36 1.56 -2.67 6.53
CA SER A 36 1.12 -2.10 7.79
C SER A 36 0.22 -0.89 7.61
N ARG A 37 0.69 0.08 6.83
CA ARG A 37 -0.01 1.32 6.55
C ARG A 37 -1.36 1.13 5.89
N MET A 38 -1.46 0.17 4.97
CA MET A 38 -2.73 -0.10 4.28
C MET A 38 -3.65 -1.03 5.07
N ASN A 39 -3.18 -1.56 6.21
CA ASN A 39 -3.77 -2.71 6.89
C ASN A 39 -4.18 -3.82 5.90
N ALA A 40 -3.29 -4.15 4.97
CA ALA A 40 -3.62 -5.03 3.85
C ALA A 40 -3.53 -6.50 4.26
N THR A 41 -4.49 -7.29 3.76
CA THR A 41 -4.39 -8.76 3.72
C THR A 41 -3.81 -9.15 2.37
N ILE A 42 -2.69 -9.88 2.38
CA ILE A 42 -2.05 -10.33 1.15
C ILE A 42 -2.58 -11.72 0.79
N PRO A 43 -3.15 -11.92 -0.42
CA PRO A 43 -3.65 -13.22 -0.86
C PRO A 43 -2.56 -14.31 -0.82
N SER A 44 -2.91 -15.50 -0.36
CA SER A 44 -1.99 -16.65 -0.29
C SER A 44 -1.49 -17.09 -1.66
N GLU A 45 -2.30 -16.90 -2.71
CA GLU A 45 -1.90 -17.17 -4.10
C GLU A 45 -0.74 -16.25 -4.52
N MET A 46 -0.77 -14.97 -4.16
CA MET A 46 0.33 -14.05 -4.44
C MET A 46 1.61 -14.46 -3.71
N ILE A 47 1.51 -14.87 -2.44
CA ILE A 47 2.65 -15.37 -1.66
C ILE A 47 3.26 -16.57 -2.36
N THR A 48 2.42 -17.52 -2.80
CA THR A 48 2.85 -18.73 -3.50
C THR A 48 3.54 -18.39 -4.83
N LYS A 49 2.92 -17.54 -5.66
CA LYS A 49 3.49 -17.06 -6.93
C LYS A 49 4.81 -16.33 -6.72
N SER A 50 4.94 -15.51 -5.67
CA SER A 50 6.19 -14.78 -5.39
C SER A 50 7.38 -15.70 -5.10
N ARG A 51 7.13 -16.89 -4.55
CA ARG A 51 8.17 -17.91 -4.25
C ARG A 51 8.53 -18.75 -5.48
N GLN A 52 7.69 -18.77 -6.52
CA GLN A 52 7.99 -19.49 -7.76
C GLN A 52 9.25 -18.92 -8.41
N GLY A 53 10.16 -19.79 -8.83
CA GLY A 53 11.44 -19.40 -9.43
C GLY A 53 12.47 -18.80 -8.47
N ARG A 54 12.26 -18.85 -7.14
CA ARG A 54 13.20 -18.38 -6.10
C ARG A 54 13.65 -16.91 -6.26
N ARG A 55 12.80 -16.07 -6.88
CA ARG A 55 13.11 -14.67 -7.14
C ARG A 55 12.84 -13.76 -5.94
N CYS A 56 11.82 -14.07 -5.13
CA CYS A 56 11.56 -13.35 -3.90
C CYS A 56 12.49 -13.82 -2.78
N LYS A 57 13.27 -12.89 -2.22
CA LYS A 57 14.16 -13.11 -1.08
C LYS A 57 13.61 -12.55 0.24
N LEU A 58 12.41 -11.96 0.18
CA LEU A 58 11.76 -11.37 1.35
C LEU A 58 11.24 -12.47 2.27
N ASN A 59 11.33 -12.23 3.58
CA ASN A 59 10.66 -13.07 4.55
C ASN A 59 9.18 -12.69 4.56
N LEU A 60 8.31 -13.64 4.20
CA LEU A 60 6.86 -13.43 4.15
C LEU A 60 6.14 -13.99 5.38
N SER A 61 6.85 -14.62 6.34
CA SER A 61 6.20 -15.20 7.52
C SER A 61 5.60 -14.15 8.45
N PHE A 62 6.01 -12.88 8.35
CA PHE A 62 5.41 -11.78 9.12
C PHE A 62 3.92 -11.57 8.79
N LEU A 63 3.46 -12.04 7.63
CA LEU A 63 2.05 -11.98 7.22
C LEU A 63 1.16 -12.93 8.02
N GLU A 64 1.72 -14.01 8.59
CA GLU A 64 0.96 -15.07 9.27
C GLU A 64 0.55 -14.68 10.70
N ASN A 65 1.33 -13.83 11.37
CA ASN A 65 1.14 -13.48 12.80
C ASN A 65 0.98 -11.96 13.00
N ARG A 66 0.40 -11.27 12.02
CA ARG A 66 0.32 -9.81 12.04
C ARG A 66 -0.70 -9.35 13.09
N LYS A 67 -0.23 -8.64 14.11
CA LYS A 67 -1.11 -7.83 14.97
C LYS A 67 -1.48 -6.56 14.21
N GLU A 68 -2.76 -6.19 14.25
CA GLU A 68 -3.16 -4.88 13.74
C GLU A 68 -2.37 -3.79 14.45
N ASN A 69 -1.58 -3.04 13.68
CA ASN A 69 -0.86 -1.89 14.18
C ASN A 69 -1.46 -0.64 13.54
N ASN A 70 -2.27 0.07 14.32
CA ASN A 70 -2.94 1.27 13.87
C ASN A 70 -2.03 2.51 13.89
N GLN A 71 -0.81 2.45 14.46
CA GLN A 71 0.08 3.61 14.53
C GLN A 71 0.47 4.13 13.14
N ASP A 72 0.72 3.21 12.21
CA ASP A 72 1.17 3.55 10.85
C ASP A 72 0.05 3.65 9.82
N SER A 73 -1.21 3.56 10.24
CA SER A 73 -2.37 3.56 9.34
C SER A 73 -2.36 4.73 8.37
N LEU A 74 -2.75 4.48 7.12
CA LEU A 74 -2.91 5.52 6.11
C LEU A 74 -3.91 6.59 6.60
N MET A 75 -4.94 6.22 7.36
CA MET A 75 -5.88 7.18 7.95
C MET A 75 -5.20 8.22 8.84
N ASN A 76 -4.13 7.85 9.55
CA ASN A 76 -3.43 8.79 10.44
C ASN A 76 -2.65 9.87 9.67
N LEU A 77 -2.44 9.66 8.36
CA LEU A 77 -1.83 10.67 7.49
C LEU A 77 -2.86 11.70 7.02
N LEU A 78 -4.14 11.41 7.19
CA LEU A 78 -5.27 12.17 6.65
C LEU A 78 -6.01 12.88 7.77
N ARG A 79 -6.55 14.07 7.48
CA ARG A 79 -7.44 14.79 8.38
C ARG A 79 -8.82 14.11 8.33
N GLU A 80 -8.94 13.01 9.08
CA GLU A 80 -10.15 12.20 9.29
C GLU A 80 -11.25 12.38 8.22
N TYR A 81 -12.35 13.07 8.57
CA TYR A 81 -13.56 13.15 7.76
C TYR A 81 -13.43 14.05 6.52
N THR A 82 -12.59 15.08 6.56
CA THR A 82 -12.38 15.97 5.40
C THR A 82 -11.68 15.25 4.24
N ASP A 83 -10.85 14.27 4.56
CA ASP A 83 -10.01 13.56 3.59
C ASP A 83 -10.57 12.16 3.27
N LEU A 84 -11.78 11.83 3.74
CA LEU A 84 -12.40 10.51 3.51
C LEU A 84 -12.51 10.16 2.01
N PRO A 85 -12.98 11.05 1.10
CA PRO A 85 -13.03 10.73 -0.33
C PRO A 85 -11.64 10.41 -0.91
N MET A 86 -10.61 11.09 -0.42
CA MET A 86 -9.24 10.83 -0.83
C MET A 86 -8.72 9.52 -0.27
N PHE A 87 -9.03 9.19 0.98
CA PHE A 87 -8.70 7.90 1.57
C PHE A 87 -9.27 6.74 0.76
N GLU A 88 -10.56 6.81 0.43
CA GLU A 88 -11.24 5.81 -0.39
C GLU A 88 -10.62 5.70 -1.78
N PHE A 89 -10.30 6.84 -2.39
CA PHE A 89 -9.61 6.87 -3.68
C PHE A 89 -8.22 6.23 -3.63
N LEU A 90 -7.43 6.52 -2.59
CA LEU A 90 -6.11 5.91 -2.42
C LEU A 90 -6.22 4.40 -2.18
N LYS A 91 -7.20 3.95 -1.39
CA LYS A 91 -7.48 2.51 -1.19
C LYS A 91 -7.83 1.82 -2.50
N PHE A 92 -8.66 2.44 -3.34
CA PHE A 92 -9.01 1.93 -4.66
C PHE A 92 -7.79 1.79 -5.57
N MET A 93 -6.87 2.76 -5.56
CA MET A 93 -5.68 2.72 -6.43
C MET A 93 -4.54 1.83 -5.94
N LEU A 94 -4.40 1.67 -4.62
CA LEU A 94 -3.24 1.04 -3.97
C LEU A 94 -3.51 -0.41 -3.56
N ILE A 95 -4.29 -1.12 -4.38
CA ILE A 95 -4.52 -2.56 -4.22
C ILE A 95 -3.21 -3.31 -4.48
N PHE A 96 -2.88 -4.23 -3.56
CA PHE A 96 -1.65 -5.02 -3.61
C PHE A 96 -1.70 -6.05 -4.73
N ASP A 97 -2.83 -6.75 -4.87
CA ASP A 97 -3.03 -7.66 -5.98
C ASP A 97 -3.08 -6.88 -7.29
N PRO A 98 -2.09 -7.06 -8.20
CA PRO A 98 -2.07 -6.33 -9.45
C PRO A 98 -3.23 -6.70 -10.39
N THR A 99 -3.87 -7.86 -10.21
CA THR A 99 -5.00 -8.31 -11.03
C THR A 99 -6.32 -7.66 -10.62
N GLU A 100 -6.41 -7.21 -9.37
CA GLU A 100 -7.57 -6.47 -8.83
C GLU A 100 -7.35 -4.95 -8.88
N ARG A 101 -6.13 -4.51 -9.20
CA ARG A 101 -5.82 -3.08 -9.28
C ARG A 101 -6.55 -2.45 -10.47
N PRO A 102 -7.20 -1.29 -10.28
CA PRO A 102 -7.94 -0.66 -11.36
C PRO A 102 -7.03 -0.22 -12.50
N SER A 103 -7.58 -0.26 -13.70
CA SER A 103 -6.95 0.33 -14.88
C SER A 103 -6.95 1.85 -14.81
N PHE A 104 -6.18 2.49 -15.70
CA PHE A 104 -6.18 3.95 -15.78
C PHE A 104 -7.57 4.51 -16.16
N GLU A 105 -8.27 3.85 -17.09
CA GLU A 105 -9.62 4.22 -17.53
C GLU A 105 -10.66 4.14 -16.41
N GLU A 106 -10.49 3.20 -15.47
CA GLU A 106 -11.34 3.10 -14.28
C GLU A 106 -11.02 4.18 -13.26
N VAL A 107 -9.72 4.50 -13.07
CA VAL A 107 -9.28 5.55 -12.15
C VAL A 107 -9.85 6.91 -12.54
N ILE A 108 -9.80 7.31 -13.81
CA ILE A 108 -10.29 8.62 -14.25
C ILE A 108 -11.81 8.78 -14.12
N LYS A 109 -12.55 7.68 -13.97
CA LYS A 109 -14.01 7.67 -13.77
C LYS A 109 -14.40 7.72 -12.29
N GLN A 110 -13.44 7.67 -11.37
CA GLN A 110 -13.73 7.71 -9.94
C GLN A 110 -14.31 9.06 -9.53
N LYS A 111 -15.30 9.02 -8.64
CA LYS A 111 -16.02 10.21 -8.14
C LYS A 111 -15.08 11.26 -7.57
N PHE A 112 -13.96 10.83 -6.96
CA PHE A 112 -12.94 11.71 -6.43
C PHE A 112 -12.35 12.67 -7.48
N LEU A 113 -12.24 12.24 -8.74
CA LEU A 113 -11.69 13.04 -9.85
C LEU A 113 -12.76 13.73 -10.70
N THR A 114 -14.03 13.41 -10.52
CA THR A 114 -15.12 13.92 -11.37
C THR A 114 -16.09 14.83 -10.63
N ASN A 115 -16.09 14.84 -9.29
CA ASN A 115 -16.96 15.70 -8.48
C ASN A 115 -16.27 17.04 -8.17
N PHE A 116 -16.08 17.86 -9.20
CA PHE A 116 -15.62 19.25 -9.08
C PHE A 116 -16.73 20.23 -9.43
#